data_AF-A0A1V6HBN1-F1
#
_entry.id   AF-A0A1V6HBN1-F1
#
_cell.length_a   1.000
_cell.length_b   1.000
_cell.length_c   1.000
_cell.angle_alpha   90.00
_cell.angle_beta   90.00
_cell.angle_gamma   90.00
#
_symmetry.space_group_name_H-M   'P 1'
#
loop_
_entity.id
_entity.type
_entity.pdbx_description
1 polymer ?
#
loop_
_entity_poly.entity_id
_entity_poly.type
_entity_poly.pdbx_seq_one_letter_code
_entity_poly.pdbx_strand_id
1 'polypeptide(L)'
;MGYLLPGLGWLLGGPFAAGRIGFLLAAWLWVGALHTLNANRQRPAVSATVASVFLFSHVLYWGFLSFLAGWVAFIAWFLLHDRMPAGRLTWRRAILFFAAGALLYLTHVLWFLFGVGWLVVDGLRRRLGVRELLRRALCLVPIGALAAVWFPSIVHRGFTSATHWPPTFAARFSPASIADAALGGIRGPLEPALLLGVLLWIGIGIWQQRRAGRAVWDGRLLLLATLYFAAWAILPSKANNTLYFAERWLPCALATLVIAAPAPRGGSGLRFVPALGLTLFMAGTTLLWHAAERTSLTGIDEVLASLRERPRVLGLSFVQNRIFKGDPYLQTFAWAQVARGGELNFSFADFAVALVVYREPRRFDWTLGLEWNPEWARPADTRLFDAVIVSGDEWVHAWAQQALGLEPVTTGGIWRLYRPAPGRRQPWAQPSNR
;
A
#
# COMPACT_ATOMS: atom_id res chain seq x y z
N MET A 1 5.35 -11.91 3.89
CA MET A 1 3.94 -12.00 4.34
C MET A 1 2.95 -11.19 3.51
N GLY A 2 3.33 -10.05 2.90
CA GLY A 2 2.38 -9.23 2.11
C GLY A 2 1.58 -10.01 1.06
N TYR A 3 2.24 -10.93 0.34
CA TYR A 3 1.61 -11.82 -0.64
C TYR A 3 0.99 -13.10 -0.06
N LEU A 4 1.27 -13.45 1.20
CA LEU A 4 0.65 -14.61 1.84
C LEU A 4 -0.84 -14.36 2.08
N LEU A 5 -1.24 -13.12 2.41
CA LEU A 5 -2.65 -12.80 2.65
C LEU A 5 -3.49 -12.93 1.36
N PRO A 6 -3.09 -12.36 0.21
CA PRO A 6 -3.74 -12.65 -1.07
C PRO A 6 -3.63 -14.12 -1.49
N GLY A 7 -2.49 -14.79 -1.22
CA GLY A 7 -2.33 -16.22 -1.53
C GLY A 7 -3.31 -17.11 -0.76
N LEU A 8 -3.53 -16.84 0.53
CA LEU A 8 -4.58 -17.48 1.33
C LEU A 8 -5.97 -17.12 0.79
N GLY A 9 -6.20 -15.86 0.42
CA GLY A 9 -7.44 -15.44 -0.23
C GLY A 9 -7.72 -16.22 -1.51
N TRP A 10 -6.69 -16.47 -2.32
CA TRP A 10 -6.80 -17.29 -3.53
C TRP A 10 -7.20 -18.72 -3.17
N LEU A 11 -6.54 -19.34 -2.19
CA LEU A 11 -6.86 -20.71 -1.77
C LEU A 11 -8.29 -20.83 -1.22
N LEU A 12 -8.80 -19.80 -0.54
CA LEU A 12 -10.12 -19.82 0.10
C LEU A 12 -11.28 -19.46 -0.84
N GLY A 13 -11.09 -18.52 -1.76
CA GLY A 13 -12.16 -17.95 -2.58
C GLY A 13 -11.87 -17.88 -4.08
N GLY A 14 -10.76 -18.45 -4.53
CA GLY A 14 -10.30 -18.35 -5.91
C GLY A 14 -9.67 -16.99 -6.25
N PRO A 15 -9.19 -16.83 -7.50
CA PRO A 15 -8.36 -15.69 -7.86
C PRO A 15 -9.09 -14.34 -7.84
N PHE A 16 -10.39 -14.30 -8.18
CA PHE A 16 -11.18 -13.08 -8.15
C PHE A 16 -11.52 -12.60 -6.72
N ALA A 17 -11.56 -13.50 -5.75
CA ALA A 17 -11.78 -13.15 -4.34
C ALA A 17 -10.47 -12.89 -3.57
N ALA A 18 -9.32 -13.28 -4.13
CA ALA A 18 -8.02 -13.26 -3.48
C ALA A 18 -7.67 -11.89 -2.88
N GLY A 19 -7.87 -10.82 -3.67
CA GLY A 19 -7.68 -9.45 -3.22
C GLY A 19 -8.59 -9.11 -2.03
N ARG A 20 -9.91 -9.25 -2.20
CA ARG A 20 -10.91 -8.91 -1.18
C ARG A 20 -10.66 -9.62 0.15
N ILE A 21 -10.42 -10.92 0.12
CA ILE A 21 -10.12 -11.72 1.32
C ILE A 21 -8.77 -11.31 1.92
N GLY A 22 -7.73 -11.12 1.09
CA GLY A 22 -6.41 -10.70 1.55
C GLY A 22 -6.42 -9.34 2.25
N PHE A 23 -7.15 -8.36 1.71
CA PHE A 23 -7.34 -7.05 2.34
C PHE A 23 -8.14 -7.13 3.64
N LEU A 24 -9.19 -7.95 3.68
CA LEU A 24 -9.96 -8.18 4.91
C LEU A 24 -9.07 -8.73 6.01
N LEU A 25 -8.26 -9.76 5.73
CA LEU A 25 -7.30 -10.32 6.68
C LEU A 25 -6.27 -9.28 7.14
N ALA A 26 -5.74 -8.46 6.23
CA ALA A 26 -4.81 -7.38 6.56
C ALA A 26 -5.45 -6.34 7.50
N ALA A 27 -6.71 -5.96 7.24
CA ALA A 27 -7.47 -5.04 8.07
C ALA A 27 -7.70 -5.59 9.50
N TRP A 28 -8.09 -6.87 9.62
CA TRP A 28 -8.24 -7.53 10.91
C TRP A 28 -6.93 -7.56 11.70
N LEU A 29 -5.82 -7.89 11.04
CA LEU A 29 -4.50 -7.91 11.66
C LEU A 29 -4.05 -6.51 12.11
N TRP A 30 -4.33 -5.48 11.31
CA TRP A 30 -4.04 -4.08 11.65
C TRP A 30 -4.80 -3.63 12.90
N VAL A 31 -6.13 -3.80 12.92
CA VAL A 31 -6.96 -3.44 14.07
C VAL A 31 -6.58 -4.27 15.30
N GLY A 32 -6.37 -5.58 15.13
CA GLY A 32 -5.92 -6.45 16.21
C GLY A 32 -4.58 -6.03 16.81
N ALA A 33 -3.62 -5.61 15.99
CA ALA A 33 -2.33 -5.10 16.45
C ALA A 33 -2.46 -3.76 17.20
N LEU A 34 -3.32 -2.83 16.75
CA LEU A 34 -3.62 -1.59 17.48
C LEU A 34 -4.20 -1.88 18.86
N HIS A 35 -5.22 -2.74 18.94
CA HIS A 35 -5.86 -3.10 20.19
C HIS A 35 -4.91 -3.85 21.14
N THR A 36 -4.06 -4.73 20.60
CA THR A 36 -3.03 -5.45 21.37
C THR A 36 -1.98 -4.48 21.92
N LEU A 37 -1.49 -3.54 21.10
CA LEU A 37 -0.57 -2.49 21.53
C LEU A 37 -1.20 -1.65 22.63
N ASN A 38 -2.43 -1.17 22.42
CA ASN A 38 -3.17 -0.35 23.37
C ASN A 38 -3.36 -1.06 24.73
N ALA A 39 -3.80 -2.32 24.70
CA ALA A 39 -3.98 -3.13 25.90
C ALA A 39 -2.65 -3.37 26.64
N ASN A 40 -1.58 -3.69 25.90
CA ASN A 40 -0.27 -3.89 26.50
C ASN A 40 0.28 -2.64 27.19
N ARG A 41 -0.06 -1.45 26.67
CA ARG A 41 0.32 -0.16 27.22
C ARG A 41 -0.71 0.40 28.22
N GLN A 42 -1.69 -0.41 28.60
CA GLN A 42 -2.75 -0.07 29.57
C GLN A 42 -3.48 1.23 29.24
N ARG A 43 -3.69 1.48 27.94
CA ARG A 43 -4.38 2.67 27.45
C ARG A 43 -5.89 2.41 27.33
N PRO A 44 -6.73 3.45 27.43
CA PRO A 44 -8.18 3.29 27.28
C PRO A 44 -8.53 2.65 25.94
N ALA A 45 -9.44 1.66 25.94
CA ALA A 45 -9.82 0.93 24.72
C ALA A 45 -10.31 1.85 23.58
N VAL A 46 -10.94 2.97 23.95
CA VAL A 46 -11.43 3.98 23.00
C VAL A 46 -10.29 4.63 22.19
N SER A 47 -9.07 4.70 22.71
CA SER A 47 -7.91 5.20 21.95
C SER A 47 -7.58 4.27 20.78
N ALA A 48 -7.69 2.95 20.96
CA ALA A 48 -7.49 2.00 19.86
C ALA A 48 -8.60 2.12 18.80
N THR A 49 -9.85 2.37 19.21
CA THR A 49 -10.96 2.62 18.29
C THR A 49 -10.71 3.86 17.43
N VAL A 50 -10.30 4.97 18.05
CA VAL A 50 -9.94 6.20 17.31
C VAL A 50 -8.75 5.94 16.40
N ALA A 51 -7.71 5.23 16.86
CA ALA A 51 -6.53 4.93 16.05
C ALA A 51 -6.85 4.02 14.85
N SER A 52 -7.89 3.20 14.94
CA SER A 52 -8.30 2.27 13.87
C SER A 52 -8.81 2.98 12.61
N VAL A 53 -9.18 4.26 12.71
CA VAL A 53 -9.49 5.12 11.56
C VAL A 53 -8.36 5.12 10.53
N PHE A 54 -7.09 5.09 10.97
CA PHE A 54 -5.93 5.16 10.07
C PHE A 54 -5.66 3.86 9.28
N LEU A 55 -6.48 2.82 9.49
CA LEU A 55 -6.57 1.70 8.55
C LEU A 55 -6.99 2.18 7.16
N PHE A 56 -7.93 3.12 7.09
CA PHE A 56 -8.44 3.72 5.84
C PHE A 56 -7.47 4.78 5.31
N SER A 57 -6.18 4.46 5.30
CA SER A 57 -5.12 5.29 4.76
C SER A 57 -4.85 5.01 3.29
N HIS A 58 -4.16 5.91 2.60
CA HIS A 58 -3.75 5.72 1.20
C HIS A 58 -2.99 4.40 1.01
N VAL A 59 -2.30 3.90 2.06
CA VAL A 59 -1.60 2.62 2.06
C VAL A 59 -2.56 1.45 1.77
N LEU A 60 -3.77 1.49 2.33
CA LEU A 60 -4.84 0.54 2.04
C LEU A 60 -5.41 0.75 0.64
N TYR A 61 -5.79 1.99 0.30
CA TYR A 61 -6.41 2.31 -0.99
C TYR A 61 -5.53 1.98 -2.19
N TRP A 62 -4.21 2.20 -2.09
CA TRP A 62 -3.23 1.85 -3.12
C TRP A 62 -2.76 0.39 -3.08
N GLY A 63 -3.24 -0.38 -2.11
CA GLY A 63 -2.89 -1.80 -2.01
C GLY A 63 -1.44 -2.08 -1.64
N PHE A 64 -0.81 -1.22 -0.84
CA PHE A 64 0.53 -1.48 -0.28
C PHE A 64 0.49 -2.50 0.85
N LEU A 65 -0.07 -3.69 0.56
CA LEU A 65 -0.28 -4.80 1.50
C LEU A 65 0.99 -5.23 2.23
N SER A 66 2.13 -5.25 1.52
CA SER A 66 3.44 -5.52 2.09
C SER A 66 3.82 -4.52 3.19
N PHE A 67 3.49 -3.24 3.00
CA PHE A 67 3.73 -2.19 3.99
C PHE A 67 2.73 -2.27 5.15
N LEU A 68 1.43 -2.52 4.89
CA LEU A 68 0.42 -2.74 5.94
C LEU A 68 0.78 -3.92 6.85
N ALA A 69 1.12 -5.07 6.24
CA ALA A 69 1.55 -6.26 6.97
C ALA A 69 2.85 -6.00 7.76
N GLY A 70 3.74 -5.17 7.22
CA GLY A 70 4.97 -4.79 7.90
C GLY A 70 4.76 -3.94 9.15
N TRP A 71 3.73 -3.09 9.19
CA TRP A 71 3.37 -2.38 10.42
C TRP A 71 2.89 -3.36 11.52
N VAL A 72 2.06 -4.34 11.17
CA VAL A 72 1.63 -5.40 12.10
C VAL A 72 2.83 -6.18 12.63
N ALA A 73 3.74 -6.59 11.75
CA ALA A 73 4.98 -7.26 12.13
C ALA A 73 5.86 -6.36 13.02
N PHE A 74 5.88 -5.05 12.76
CA PHE A 74 6.59 -4.09 13.58
C PHE A 74 5.98 -3.93 14.97
N ILE A 75 4.65 -3.94 15.12
CA ILE A 75 4.04 -3.96 16.45
C ILE A 75 4.43 -5.22 17.23
N ALA A 76 4.42 -6.39 16.59
CA ALA A 76 4.88 -7.63 17.22
C ALA A 76 6.36 -7.54 17.64
N TRP A 77 7.22 -7.05 16.75
CA TRP A 77 8.63 -6.77 17.03
C TRP A 77 8.81 -5.79 18.20
N PHE A 78 8.07 -4.68 18.20
CA PHE A 78 8.12 -3.65 19.22
C PHE A 78 7.75 -4.20 20.60
N LEU A 79 6.69 -5.00 20.68
CA LEU A 79 6.22 -5.63 21.91
C LEU A 79 7.21 -6.70 22.41
N LEU A 80 7.77 -7.50 21.51
CA LEU A 80 8.84 -8.46 21.84
C LEU A 80 10.06 -7.71 22.39
N HIS A 81 10.47 -6.64 21.71
CA HIS A 81 11.60 -5.80 22.11
C HIS A 81 11.36 -5.12 23.46
N ASP A 82 10.13 -4.69 23.75
CA ASP A 82 9.79 -4.05 25.02
C ASP A 82 10.08 -4.97 26.21
N ARG A 83 9.65 -6.23 26.08
CA ARG A 83 9.73 -7.27 27.11
C ARG A 83 11.13 -7.87 27.28
N MET A 84 12.10 -7.48 26.46
CA MET A 84 13.47 -7.99 26.60
C MET A 84 14.24 -7.24 27.69
N PRO A 85 14.59 -7.90 28.82
CA PRO A 85 15.38 -7.29 29.89
C PRO A 85 16.80 -6.99 29.41
N ALA A 86 17.43 -6.00 30.03
CA ALA A 86 18.82 -5.66 29.79
C ALA A 86 19.76 -6.80 30.25
N GLY A 87 20.81 -7.08 29.46
CA GLY A 87 21.88 -8.01 29.84
C GLY A 87 21.55 -9.51 29.80
N ARG A 88 20.37 -9.91 29.31
CA ARG A 88 19.95 -11.33 29.22
C ARG A 88 19.36 -11.69 27.86
N LEU A 89 20.24 -11.77 26.86
CA LEU A 89 19.93 -12.38 25.56
C LEU A 89 20.15 -13.89 25.63
N THR A 90 19.08 -14.64 25.89
CA THR A 90 19.11 -16.11 25.81
C THR A 90 18.98 -16.57 24.35
N TRP A 91 19.38 -17.81 24.03
CA TRP A 91 19.24 -18.34 22.66
C TRP A 91 17.79 -18.27 22.16
N ARG A 92 16.81 -18.61 23.01
CA ARG A 92 15.38 -18.52 22.67
C ARG A 92 14.98 -17.11 22.25
N ARG A 93 15.46 -16.10 23.00
CA ARG A 93 15.20 -14.68 22.68
C ARG A 93 15.93 -14.24 21.44
N ALA A 94 17.17 -14.70 21.23
CA ALA A 94 17.92 -14.42 20.02
C ALA A 94 17.19 -14.97 18.78
N ILE A 95 16.65 -16.19 18.84
CA ILE A 95 15.87 -16.77 17.74
C ILE A 95 14.55 -16.02 17.54
N LEU A 96 13.81 -15.71 18.61
CA LEU A 96 12.57 -14.94 18.47
C LEU A 96 12.83 -13.54 17.88
N PHE A 97 13.93 -12.91 18.29
CA PHE A 97 14.35 -11.62 17.76
C PHE A 97 14.75 -11.76 16.29
N PHE A 98 15.60 -12.71 15.92
CA PHE A 98 15.92 -13.00 14.52
C PHE A 98 14.66 -13.27 13.68
N ALA A 99 13.75 -14.13 14.16
CA ALA A 99 12.52 -14.47 13.44
C ALA A 99 11.61 -13.25 13.25
N ALA A 100 11.45 -12.41 14.26
CA ALA A 100 10.69 -11.17 14.15
C ALA A 100 11.36 -10.19 13.17
N GLY A 101 12.70 -10.14 13.13
CA GLY A 101 13.45 -9.30 12.18
C GLY A 101 13.34 -9.82 10.75
N ALA A 102 13.40 -11.13 10.56
CA ALA A 102 13.18 -11.77 9.28
C ALA A 102 11.75 -11.51 8.81
N LEU A 103 10.77 -11.54 9.71
CA LEU A 103 9.38 -11.20 9.42
C LEU A 103 9.22 -9.73 8.96
N LEU A 104 9.94 -8.79 9.59
CA LEU A 104 10.01 -7.40 9.12
C LEU A 104 10.58 -7.31 7.70
N TYR A 105 11.66 -8.04 7.41
CA TYR A 105 12.27 -8.02 6.08
C TYR A 105 11.35 -8.64 5.02
N LEU A 106 10.75 -9.79 5.32
CA LEU A 106 9.80 -10.51 4.46
C LEU A 106 8.43 -9.82 4.30
N THR A 107 8.13 -8.82 5.12
CA THR A 107 6.98 -7.93 4.90
C THR A 107 7.39 -6.75 4.04
N HIS A 108 8.40 -5.99 4.48
CA HIS A 108 8.95 -4.90 3.69
C HIS A 108 10.33 -4.47 4.23
N VAL A 109 11.34 -4.29 3.38
CA VAL A 109 12.69 -3.88 3.79
C VAL A 109 12.72 -2.60 4.63
N LEU A 110 11.88 -1.62 4.30
CA LEU A 110 11.70 -0.39 5.08
C LEU A 110 11.36 -0.64 6.55
N TRP A 111 10.49 -1.61 6.83
CA TRP A 111 10.12 -1.95 8.20
C TRP A 111 11.27 -2.64 8.95
N PHE A 112 12.08 -3.44 8.25
CA PHE A 112 13.31 -3.99 8.81
C PHE A 112 14.32 -2.89 9.18
N LEU A 113 14.58 -1.96 8.26
CA LEU A 113 15.47 -0.81 8.53
C LEU A 113 14.94 0.05 9.67
N PHE A 114 13.64 0.30 9.72
CA PHE A 114 13.01 1.03 10.81
C PHE A 114 13.11 0.26 12.15
N GLY A 115 12.98 -1.07 12.14
CA GLY A 115 13.21 -1.94 13.30
C GLY A 115 14.64 -1.85 13.84
N VAL A 116 15.63 -1.83 12.96
CA VAL A 116 17.05 -1.62 13.32
C VAL A 116 17.27 -0.21 13.89
N GLY A 117 16.71 0.82 13.26
CA GLY A 117 16.76 2.20 13.76
C GLY A 117 16.13 2.33 15.14
N TRP A 118 14.95 1.71 15.35
CA TRP A 118 14.28 1.67 16.64
C TRP A 118 15.10 0.97 17.71
N LEU A 119 15.79 -0.14 17.39
CA LEU A 119 16.69 -0.83 18.31
C LEU A 119 17.80 0.12 18.83
N VAL A 120 18.36 0.95 17.94
CA VAL A 120 19.38 1.94 18.32
C VAL A 120 18.76 3.03 19.19
N VAL A 121 17.68 3.66 18.74
CA VAL A 121 17.04 4.78 19.45
C VAL A 121 16.53 4.36 20.84
N ASP A 122 15.81 3.24 20.94
CA ASP A 122 15.32 2.74 22.23
C ASP A 122 16.47 2.20 23.10
N GLY A 123 17.54 1.67 22.49
CA GLY A 123 18.77 1.29 23.20
C GLY A 123 19.46 2.48 23.86
N LEU A 124 19.60 3.60 23.14
CA LEU A 124 20.12 4.85 23.69
C LEU A 124 19.21 5.40 24.80
N ARG A 125 17.89 5.40 24.58
CA ARG A 125 16.90 5.82 25.59
C ARG A 125 16.97 4.98 26.88
N ARG A 126 17.15 3.66 26.75
CA ARG A 126 17.31 2.72 27.87
C ARG A 126 18.73 2.73 28.46
N ARG A 127 19.67 3.47 27.87
CA ARG A 127 21.11 3.46 28.24
C ARG A 127 21.71 2.05 28.24
N LEU A 128 21.37 1.25 27.23
CA LEU A 128 21.97 -0.07 27.06
C LEU A 128 23.47 0.07 26.76
N GLY A 129 24.30 -0.77 27.38
CA GLY A 129 25.73 -0.81 27.06
C GLY A 129 25.96 -1.23 25.60
N VAL A 130 27.00 -0.68 24.97
CA VAL A 130 27.33 -0.92 23.54
C VAL A 130 27.42 -2.42 23.23
N ARG A 131 27.99 -3.22 24.14
CA ARG A 131 28.09 -4.69 23.99
C ARG A 131 26.73 -5.37 23.86
N GLU A 132 25.73 -4.92 24.62
CA GLU A 132 24.37 -5.47 24.57
C GLU A 132 23.67 -5.06 23.26
N LEU A 133 23.85 -3.81 22.83
CA LEU A 133 23.30 -3.33 21.56
C LEU A 133 23.90 -4.12 20.38
N LEU A 134 25.21 -4.34 20.39
CA LEU A 134 25.91 -5.15 19.38
C LEU A 134 25.43 -6.60 19.36
N ARG A 135 25.23 -7.24 20.53
CA ARG A 135 24.67 -8.60 20.60
C ARG A 135 23.29 -8.70 19.97
N ARG A 136 22.41 -7.73 20.23
CA ARG A 136 21.08 -7.69 19.62
C ARG A 136 21.15 -7.42 18.12
N ALA A 137 22.03 -6.51 17.70
CA ALA A 137 22.26 -6.22 16.28
C ALA A 137 22.84 -7.43 15.53
N LEU A 138 23.70 -8.22 16.17
CA LEU A 138 24.29 -9.43 15.60
C LEU A 138 23.22 -10.46 15.20
N CYS A 139 22.13 -10.54 15.95
CA CYS A 139 20.99 -11.38 15.58
C CYS A 139 20.36 -10.98 14.23
N LEU A 140 20.55 -9.75 13.76
CA LEU A 140 19.98 -9.24 12.51
C LEU A 140 20.97 -9.22 11.35
N VAL A 141 22.26 -9.45 11.63
CA VAL A 141 23.32 -9.48 10.60
C VAL A 141 23.03 -10.49 9.49
N PRO A 142 22.54 -11.72 9.73
CA PRO A 142 22.27 -12.65 8.64
C PRO A 142 21.20 -12.12 7.66
N ILE A 143 20.20 -11.38 8.16
CA ILE A 143 19.16 -10.76 7.33
C ILE A 143 19.76 -9.60 6.51
N GLY A 144 20.58 -8.77 7.15
CA GLY A 144 21.29 -7.67 6.47
C GLY A 144 22.27 -8.18 5.40
N ALA A 145 22.99 -9.26 5.69
CA ALA A 145 23.90 -9.90 4.75
C ALA A 145 23.14 -10.48 3.56
N LEU A 146 22.02 -11.17 3.79
CA LEU A 146 21.14 -11.65 2.72
C LEU A 146 20.66 -10.49 1.84
N ALA A 147 20.21 -9.39 2.46
CA ALA A 147 19.78 -8.20 1.74
C ALA A 147 20.92 -7.59 0.90
N ALA A 148 22.13 -7.51 1.44
CA ALA A 148 23.31 -6.98 0.76
C ALA A 148 23.77 -7.86 -0.41
N VAL A 149 23.64 -9.18 -0.30
CA VAL A 149 23.95 -10.13 -1.38
C VAL A 149 22.87 -10.11 -2.47
N TRP A 150 21.60 -9.96 -2.09
CA TRP A 150 20.48 -9.97 -3.04
C TRP A 150 20.31 -8.63 -3.77
N PHE A 151 20.57 -7.50 -3.11
CA PHE A 151 20.33 -6.17 -3.68
C PHE A 151 21.05 -5.92 -5.03
N PRO A 152 22.33 -6.32 -5.23
CA PRO A 152 22.99 -6.19 -6.53
C PRO A 152 22.23 -6.86 -7.68
N SER A 153 21.65 -8.05 -7.47
CA SER A 153 20.92 -8.73 -8.55
C SER A 153 19.62 -8.03 -8.92
N ILE A 154 19.03 -7.26 -7.98
CA ILE A 154 17.86 -6.42 -8.23
C ILE A 154 18.26 -5.20 -9.06
N VAL A 155 19.37 -4.54 -8.71
CA VAL A 155 19.90 -3.38 -9.44
C VAL A 155 20.26 -3.74 -10.89
N HIS A 156 20.92 -4.88 -11.11
CA HIS A 156 21.33 -5.33 -12.44
C HIS A 156 20.14 -5.59 -13.39
N ARG A 157 18.92 -5.73 -12.86
CA ARG A 157 17.69 -5.89 -13.64
C ARG A 157 17.00 -4.56 -13.97
N GLY A 158 17.71 -3.42 -13.85
CA GLY A 158 17.20 -2.10 -14.25
C GLY A 158 16.26 -1.46 -13.23
N PHE A 159 16.36 -1.84 -11.96
CA PHE A 159 15.54 -1.27 -10.88
C PHE A 159 16.05 0.12 -10.45
N THR A 160 15.95 1.10 -11.35
CA THR A 160 16.35 2.48 -11.09
C THR A 160 15.23 3.42 -11.46
N SER A 161 14.84 4.30 -10.54
CA SER A 161 13.94 5.42 -10.83
C SER A 161 14.51 6.67 -10.18
N ALA A 162 14.32 7.82 -10.82
CA ALA A 162 14.67 9.10 -10.20
C ALA A 162 13.99 9.26 -8.83
N THR A 163 14.76 9.71 -7.85
CA THR A 163 14.22 10.10 -6.55
C THR A 163 13.43 11.39 -6.72
N HIS A 164 12.16 11.36 -6.34
CA HIS A 164 11.22 12.46 -6.50
C HIS A 164 10.84 13.01 -5.12
N TRP A 165 11.23 14.26 -4.87
CA TRP A 165 11.01 14.99 -3.62
C TRP A 165 9.74 15.85 -3.49
N PRO A 166 8.94 16.18 -4.53
CA PRO A 166 7.73 16.99 -4.36
C PRO A 166 6.69 16.27 -3.51
N PRO A 167 5.90 17.00 -2.70
CA PRO A 167 5.85 18.45 -2.58
C PRO A 167 7.00 19.02 -1.72
N THR A 168 7.21 20.35 -1.79
CA THR A 168 8.22 21.04 -0.95
C THR A 168 7.97 20.78 0.53
N PHE A 169 9.01 20.90 1.36
CA PHE A 169 8.91 20.63 2.80
C PHE A 169 7.73 21.36 3.44
N ALA A 170 7.56 22.67 3.18
CA ALA A 170 6.44 23.45 3.71
C ALA A 170 5.07 22.99 3.18
N ALA A 171 4.98 22.66 1.88
CA ALA A 171 3.73 22.22 1.27
C ALA A 171 3.23 20.88 1.85
N ARG A 172 4.12 20.01 2.34
CA ARG A 172 3.74 18.76 3.04
C ARG A 172 2.87 19.00 4.27
N PHE A 173 3.02 20.15 4.93
CA PHE A 173 2.25 20.50 6.13
C PHE A 173 0.94 21.22 5.83
N SER A 174 0.54 21.34 4.55
CA SER A 174 -0.78 21.85 4.21
C SER A 174 -1.87 20.90 4.75
N PRO A 175 -3.04 21.42 5.18
CA PRO A 175 -4.14 20.58 5.66
C PRO A 175 -4.55 19.49 4.67
N ALA A 176 -4.53 19.81 3.36
CA ALA A 176 -4.82 18.85 2.29
C ALA A 176 -3.77 17.73 2.25
N SER A 177 -2.48 18.07 2.24
CA SER A 177 -1.40 17.08 2.22
C SER A 177 -1.40 16.16 3.44
N ILE A 178 -1.73 16.69 4.63
CA ILE A 178 -1.84 15.87 5.84
C ILE A 178 -3.03 14.92 5.75
N ALA A 179 -4.20 15.41 5.32
CA ALA A 179 -5.39 14.57 5.15
C ALA A 179 -5.15 13.45 4.11
N ASP A 180 -4.48 13.79 3.01
CA ASP A 180 -4.15 12.85 1.94
C ASP A 180 -3.09 11.82 2.37
N ALA A 181 -2.09 12.21 3.16
CA ALA A 181 -1.12 11.24 3.65
C ALA A 181 -1.70 10.36 4.78
N ALA A 182 -2.62 10.89 5.61
CA ALA A 182 -3.19 10.18 6.75
C ALA A 182 -4.31 9.19 6.39
N LEU A 183 -5.23 9.58 5.49
CA LEU A 183 -6.43 8.82 5.12
C LEU A 183 -6.48 8.56 3.59
N GLY A 184 -6.41 9.61 2.78
CA GLY A 184 -5.86 9.53 1.41
C GLY A 184 -6.46 8.58 0.38
N GLY A 185 -7.77 8.37 0.37
CA GLY A 185 -8.44 7.56 -0.64
C GLY A 185 -9.57 8.28 -1.38
N ILE A 186 -10.38 9.03 -0.65
CA ILE A 186 -11.69 9.51 -1.06
C ILE A 186 -11.70 11.03 -1.23
N ARG A 187 -12.30 11.51 -2.32
CA ARG A 187 -12.53 12.95 -2.58
C ARG A 187 -13.66 13.49 -1.71
N GLY A 188 -13.60 14.79 -1.44
CA GLY A 188 -14.63 15.49 -0.67
C GLY A 188 -14.32 15.59 0.84
N PRO A 189 -15.31 16.00 1.65
CA PRO A 189 -15.07 16.43 3.03
C PRO A 189 -14.97 15.29 4.05
N LEU A 190 -15.28 14.05 3.66
CA LEU A 190 -15.41 12.92 4.59
C LEU A 190 -14.09 12.65 5.36
N GLU A 191 -12.97 12.53 4.64
CA GLU A 191 -11.66 12.27 5.25
C GLU A 191 -11.15 13.47 6.08
N PRO A 192 -11.15 14.73 5.57
CA PRO A 192 -10.78 15.88 6.39
C PRO A 192 -11.61 16.03 7.67
N ALA A 193 -12.93 15.81 7.60
CA ALA A 193 -13.81 15.91 8.76
C ALA A 193 -13.48 14.84 9.81
N LEU A 194 -13.20 13.61 9.38
CA LEU A 194 -12.80 12.54 10.29
C LEU A 194 -11.44 12.84 10.93
N LEU A 195 -10.46 13.29 10.15
CA LEU A 195 -9.16 13.69 10.67
C LEU A 195 -9.29 14.82 11.69
N LEU A 196 -10.10 15.84 11.40
CA LEU A 196 -10.39 16.91 12.35
C LEU A 196 -11.00 16.36 13.64
N GLY A 197 -11.93 15.41 13.55
CA GLY A 197 -12.51 14.72 14.71
C GLY A 197 -11.44 14.01 15.57
N VAL A 198 -10.48 13.34 14.95
CA VAL A 198 -9.33 12.71 15.64
C VAL A 198 -8.43 13.76 16.31
N LEU A 199 -8.15 14.88 15.62
CA LEU A 199 -7.34 15.96 16.18
C LEU A 199 -8.04 16.65 17.36
N LEU A 200 -9.34 16.88 17.28
CA LEU A 200 -10.16 17.38 18.38
C LEU A 200 -10.16 16.40 19.56
N TRP A 201 -10.27 15.10 19.30
CA TRP A 201 -10.17 14.07 20.34
C TRP A 201 -8.85 14.16 21.11
N ILE A 202 -7.71 14.24 20.40
CA ILE A 202 -6.39 14.43 21.00
C ILE A 202 -6.35 15.76 21.77
N GLY A 203 -6.79 16.86 21.17
CA GLY A 203 -6.76 18.20 21.76
C GLY A 203 -7.58 18.31 23.05
N ILE A 204 -8.79 17.74 23.07
CA ILE A 204 -9.65 17.68 24.27
C ILE A 204 -8.98 16.87 25.37
N GLY A 205 -8.39 15.71 25.03
CA GLY A 205 -7.67 14.87 25.98
C GLY A 205 -6.48 15.59 26.62
N ILE A 206 -5.68 16.30 25.80
CA ILE A 206 -4.56 17.13 26.27
C ILE A 206 -5.08 18.25 27.17
N TRP A 207 -6.11 18.99 26.73
CA TRP A 207 -6.67 20.12 27.48
C TRP A 207 -7.19 19.69 28.85
N GLN A 208 -7.99 18.62 28.92
CA GLN A 208 -8.56 18.13 30.18
C GLN A 208 -7.51 17.58 31.14
N GLN A 209 -6.38 17.08 30.61
CA GLN A 209 -5.31 16.48 31.42
C GLN A 209 -4.05 17.34 31.51
N ARG A 210 -4.11 18.62 31.11
CA ARG A 210 -2.95 19.53 31.04
C ARG A 210 -2.20 19.69 32.36
N ARG A 211 -2.90 19.57 33.49
CA ARG A 211 -2.31 19.68 34.84
C ARG A 211 -1.61 18.40 35.31
N ALA A 212 -1.86 17.25 34.67
CA ALA A 212 -1.27 15.97 35.04
C ALA A 212 0.15 15.77 34.45
N GLY A 213 0.63 16.72 33.63
CA GLY A 213 2.00 16.74 33.13
C GLY A 213 2.34 15.57 32.21
N ARG A 214 3.60 15.10 32.26
CA ARG A 214 4.13 14.06 31.37
C ARG A 214 3.61 12.65 31.68
N ALA A 215 3.09 12.41 32.89
CA ALA A 215 2.72 11.07 33.35
C ALA A 215 1.52 10.46 32.59
N VAL A 216 0.67 11.29 31.98
CA VAL A 216 -0.50 10.82 31.21
C VAL A 216 -0.16 10.37 29.79
N TRP A 217 1.03 10.74 29.31
CA TRP A 217 1.55 10.36 28.00
C TRP A 217 2.30 9.05 28.08
N ASP A 218 2.13 8.22 27.05
CA ASP A 218 3.09 7.13 26.83
C ASP A 218 4.31 7.67 26.10
N GLY A 219 5.37 8.02 26.85
CA GLY A 219 6.57 8.62 26.27
C GLY A 219 7.29 7.74 25.23
N ARG A 220 7.14 6.42 25.31
CA ARG A 220 7.79 5.49 24.36
C ARG A 220 7.01 5.42 23.05
N LEU A 221 5.69 5.38 23.12
CA LEU A 221 4.84 5.50 21.92
C LEU A 221 4.89 6.90 21.32
N LEU A 222 5.02 7.95 22.14
CA LEU A 222 5.21 9.31 21.65
C LEU A 222 6.50 9.41 20.83
N LEU A 223 7.62 8.88 21.35
CA LEU A 223 8.87 8.81 20.60
C LEU A 223 8.72 8.03 19.29
N LEU A 224 8.03 6.89 19.32
CA LEU A 224 7.77 6.09 18.12
C LEU A 224 6.92 6.87 17.09
N ALA A 225 5.86 7.55 17.54
CA ALA A 225 5.04 8.42 16.69
C ALA A 225 5.87 9.55 16.07
N THR A 226 6.78 10.17 16.85
CA THR A 226 7.70 11.20 16.36
C THR A 226 8.63 10.66 15.27
N LEU A 227 9.15 9.43 15.41
CA LEU A 227 10.02 8.84 14.38
C LEU A 227 9.27 8.55 13.08
N TYR A 228 8.04 8.04 13.16
CA TYR A 228 7.18 7.89 11.97
C TYR A 228 6.88 9.23 11.31
N PHE A 229 6.57 10.24 12.12
CA PHE A 229 6.31 11.58 11.63
C PHE A 229 7.55 12.19 10.97
N ALA A 230 8.74 12.00 11.54
CA ALA A 230 10.01 12.43 10.96
C ALA A 230 10.29 11.71 9.64
N ALA A 231 10.01 10.41 9.55
CA ALA A 231 10.12 9.66 8.30
C ALA A 231 9.20 10.26 7.22
N TRP A 232 7.95 10.58 7.55
CA TRP A 232 7.03 11.26 6.63
C TRP A 232 7.51 12.67 6.22
N ALA A 233 8.06 13.44 7.16
CA ALA A 233 8.47 14.81 6.89
C ALA A 233 9.76 14.92 6.05
N ILE A 234 10.66 13.95 6.16
CA ILE A 234 12.03 14.04 5.62
C ILE A 234 12.27 13.11 4.43
N LEU A 235 11.51 12.02 4.26
CA LEU A 235 11.74 11.12 3.13
C LEU A 235 11.17 11.69 1.82
N PRO A 236 11.70 11.26 0.66
CA PRO A 236 11.14 11.62 -0.64
C PRO A 236 9.80 10.90 -0.88
N SER A 237 8.96 11.45 -1.76
CA SER A 237 7.68 10.85 -2.14
C SER A 237 7.85 9.65 -3.07
N LYS A 238 8.92 9.62 -3.88
CA LYS A 238 9.32 8.45 -4.69
C LYS A 238 10.81 8.19 -4.56
N ALA A 239 11.19 6.93 -4.35
CA ALA A 239 12.58 6.49 -4.44
C ALA A 239 12.62 5.02 -4.90
N ASN A 240 13.47 4.68 -5.88
CA ASN A 240 13.62 3.31 -6.40
C ASN A 240 12.27 2.60 -6.63
N ASN A 241 11.39 3.19 -7.45
CA ASN A 241 10.02 2.73 -7.76
C ASN A 241 9.07 2.57 -6.55
N THR A 242 9.48 3.02 -5.35
CA THR A 242 8.60 3.08 -4.19
C THR A 242 7.78 4.36 -4.27
N LEU A 243 6.53 4.25 -4.74
CA LEU A 243 5.56 5.35 -4.74
C LEU A 243 5.05 5.63 -3.32
N TYR A 244 4.78 6.90 -3.02
CA TYR A 244 4.28 7.37 -1.72
C TYR A 244 5.20 6.99 -0.54
N PHE A 245 6.52 7.01 -0.77
CA PHE A 245 7.48 6.47 0.19
C PHE A 245 7.40 7.19 1.55
N ALA A 246 7.34 8.52 1.56
CA ALA A 246 7.19 9.30 2.78
C ALA A 246 5.78 9.18 3.38
N GLU A 247 4.77 9.27 2.53
CA GLU A 247 3.35 9.33 2.90
C GLU A 247 2.93 8.10 3.70
N ARG A 248 3.45 6.91 3.35
CA ARG A 248 3.20 5.62 4.02
C ARG A 248 3.39 5.64 5.55
N TRP A 249 4.22 6.53 6.07
CA TRP A 249 4.54 6.59 7.51
C TRP A 249 3.53 7.40 8.34
N LEU A 250 2.83 8.36 7.75
CA LEU A 250 1.95 9.26 8.50
C LEU A 250 0.76 8.54 9.19
N PRO A 251 0.07 7.57 8.57
CA PRO A 251 -0.99 6.82 9.24
C PRO A 251 -0.48 6.10 10.49
N CYS A 252 0.73 5.52 10.41
CA CYS A 252 1.39 4.86 11.53
C CYS A 252 1.72 5.85 12.65
N ALA A 253 2.19 7.06 12.28
CA ALA A 253 2.49 8.14 13.21
C ALA A 253 1.24 8.55 14.00
N LEU A 254 0.15 8.84 13.30
CA LEU A 254 -1.08 9.34 13.92
C LEU A 254 -1.79 8.25 14.74
N ALA A 255 -1.84 7.01 14.25
CA ALA A 255 -2.40 5.90 15.02
C ALA A 255 -1.63 5.69 16.35
N THR A 256 -0.30 5.76 16.29
CA THR A 256 0.56 5.63 17.48
C THR A 256 0.40 6.84 18.40
N LEU A 257 0.29 8.05 17.85
CA LEU A 257 0.07 9.29 18.60
C LEU A 257 -1.25 9.27 19.37
N VAL A 258 -2.34 8.80 18.75
CA VAL A 258 -3.64 8.66 19.41
C VAL A 258 -3.57 7.75 20.63
N ILE A 259 -2.82 6.64 20.53
CA ILE A 259 -2.62 5.72 21.66
C ILE A 259 -1.70 6.35 22.74
N ALA A 260 -0.67 7.08 22.30
CA ALA A 260 0.28 7.74 23.20
C ALA A 260 -0.33 8.90 23.99
N ALA A 261 -1.25 9.64 23.37
CA ALA A 261 -1.87 10.83 23.92
C ALA A 261 -2.87 10.51 25.05
N PRO A 262 -3.10 11.43 26.00
CA PRO A 262 -4.17 11.30 26.98
C PRO A 262 -5.53 11.26 26.28
N ALA A 263 -6.37 10.28 26.62
CA ALA A 263 -7.75 10.24 26.15
C ALA A 263 -8.61 11.30 26.88
N PRO A 264 -9.64 11.87 26.22
CA PRO A 264 -10.70 12.63 26.89
C PRO A 264 -11.31 11.86 28.07
N ARG A 265 -11.51 12.58 29.17
CA ARG A 265 -12.32 12.16 30.31
C ARG A 265 -13.79 12.39 29.96
N GLY A 266 -14.63 11.39 30.20
CA GLY A 266 -16.07 11.49 30.03
C GLY A 266 -16.81 10.29 30.60
N GLY A 267 -18.11 10.44 30.78
CA GLY A 267 -19.02 9.36 31.16
C GLY A 267 -19.10 8.26 30.09
N SER A 268 -19.88 7.21 30.37
CA SER A 268 -20.06 6.06 29.47
C SER A 268 -20.46 6.47 28.04
N GLY A 269 -21.32 7.49 27.88
CA GLY A 269 -21.76 8.00 26.58
C GLY A 269 -20.63 8.47 25.66
N LEU A 270 -19.62 9.18 26.19
CA LEU A 270 -18.50 9.69 25.39
C LEU A 270 -17.61 8.57 24.85
N ARG A 271 -17.66 7.37 25.46
CA ARG A 271 -16.90 6.20 24.99
C ARG A 271 -17.47 5.60 23.70
N PHE A 272 -18.76 5.82 23.41
CA PHE A 272 -19.41 5.32 22.21
C PHE A 272 -19.23 6.23 21.00
N VAL A 273 -18.95 7.52 21.21
CA VAL A 273 -18.84 8.51 20.13
C VAL A 273 -17.80 8.10 19.08
N PRO A 274 -16.57 7.67 19.43
CA PRO A 274 -15.61 7.22 18.42
C PRO A 274 -16.03 5.97 17.67
N ALA A 275 -16.68 5.02 18.35
CA ALA A 275 -17.17 3.80 17.71
C ALA A 275 -18.30 4.12 16.70
N LEU A 276 -19.22 5.00 17.06
CA LEU A 276 -20.26 5.49 16.17
C LEU A 276 -19.66 6.26 14.98
N GLY A 277 -18.74 7.17 15.24
CA GLY A 277 -18.05 7.94 14.19
C GLY A 277 -17.31 7.04 13.19
N LEU A 278 -16.58 6.03 13.69
CA LEU A 278 -15.93 5.04 12.85
C LEU A 278 -16.94 4.21 12.06
N THR A 279 -18.05 3.79 12.68
CA THR A 279 -19.11 3.01 12.01
C THR A 279 -19.75 3.82 10.88
N LEU A 280 -20.09 5.09 11.12
CA LEU A 280 -20.65 5.98 10.11
C LEU A 280 -19.67 6.23 8.96
N PHE A 281 -18.38 6.41 9.28
CA PHE A 281 -17.34 6.54 8.27
C PHE A 281 -17.19 5.25 7.43
N MET A 282 -17.20 4.07 8.07
CA MET A 282 -17.18 2.78 7.38
C MET A 282 -18.40 2.60 6.47
N ALA A 283 -19.59 2.96 6.94
CA ALA A 283 -20.81 2.91 6.13
C ALA A 283 -20.70 3.86 4.92
N GLY A 284 -20.25 5.10 5.14
CA GLY A 284 -20.06 6.10 4.08
C GLY A 284 -19.04 5.65 3.04
N THR A 285 -17.88 5.17 3.47
CA THR A 285 -16.84 4.63 2.55
C THR A 285 -17.34 3.40 1.79
N THR A 286 -18.10 2.51 2.44
CA THR A 286 -18.72 1.35 1.77
C THR A 286 -19.70 1.77 0.67
N LEU A 287 -20.57 2.75 0.94
CA LEU A 287 -21.50 3.26 -0.06
C LEU A 287 -20.78 3.89 -1.25
N LEU A 288 -19.70 4.64 -1.00
CA LEU A 288 -18.87 5.23 -2.05
C LEU A 288 -18.17 4.17 -2.91
N TRP A 289 -17.62 3.12 -2.30
CA TRP A 289 -17.06 1.98 -3.03
C TRP A 289 -18.12 1.26 -3.86
N HIS A 290 -19.30 1.00 -3.29
CA HIS A 290 -20.39 0.35 -4.01
C HIS A 290 -20.87 1.18 -5.22
N ALA A 291 -20.99 2.51 -5.04
CA ALA A 291 -21.31 3.43 -6.13
C ALA A 291 -20.20 3.45 -7.20
N ALA A 292 -18.94 3.43 -6.79
CA ALA A 292 -17.80 3.40 -7.70
C ALA A 292 -17.76 2.09 -8.51
N GLU A 293 -17.96 0.93 -7.88
CA GLU A 293 -17.99 -0.36 -8.57
C GLU A 293 -19.10 -0.39 -9.62
N ARG A 294 -20.33 0.04 -9.24
CA ARG A 294 -21.49 0.06 -10.15
C ARG A 294 -21.33 0.98 -11.35
N THR A 295 -20.54 2.04 -11.22
CA THR A 295 -20.35 3.02 -12.30
C THR A 295 -19.10 2.74 -13.11
N SER A 296 -17.98 2.40 -12.45
CA SER A 296 -16.64 2.36 -13.05
C SER A 296 -16.27 0.99 -13.64
N LEU A 297 -16.98 -0.09 -13.28
CA LEU A 297 -16.71 -1.44 -13.79
C LEU A 297 -17.72 -1.92 -14.84
N THR A 298 -18.60 -1.04 -15.33
CA THR A 298 -19.59 -1.43 -16.34
C THR A 298 -18.92 -1.96 -17.61
N GLY A 299 -19.44 -3.06 -18.16
CA GLY A 299 -18.90 -3.72 -19.35
C GLY A 299 -17.79 -4.75 -19.08
N ILE A 300 -17.16 -4.75 -17.90
CA ILE A 300 -15.98 -5.61 -17.66
C ILE A 300 -16.29 -7.12 -17.75
N ASP A 301 -17.45 -7.55 -17.24
CA ASP A 301 -17.82 -8.97 -17.26
C ASP A 301 -17.99 -9.48 -18.71
N GLU A 302 -18.60 -8.68 -19.57
CA GLU A 302 -18.78 -8.99 -20.99
C GLU A 302 -17.43 -8.99 -21.73
N VAL A 303 -16.54 -8.05 -21.41
CA VAL A 303 -15.16 -8.00 -21.92
C VAL A 303 -14.43 -9.30 -21.58
N LEU A 304 -14.43 -9.72 -20.31
CA LEU A 304 -13.74 -10.93 -19.86
C LEU A 304 -14.34 -12.21 -20.46
N ALA A 305 -15.67 -12.25 -20.60
CA ALA A 305 -16.37 -13.36 -21.23
C ALA A 305 -16.00 -13.50 -22.72
N SER A 306 -15.82 -12.39 -23.43
CA SER A 306 -15.56 -12.33 -24.87
C SER A 306 -14.10 -12.55 -25.27
N LEU A 307 -13.17 -12.53 -24.31
CA LEU A 307 -11.76 -12.81 -24.55
C LEU A 307 -11.54 -14.30 -24.90
N ARG A 308 -10.61 -14.52 -25.82
CA ARG A 308 -10.06 -15.86 -26.11
C ARG A 308 -9.18 -16.34 -24.96
N GLU A 309 -8.89 -17.64 -24.92
CA GLU A 309 -7.90 -18.19 -24.01
C GLU A 309 -6.47 -17.74 -24.38
N ARG A 310 -5.68 -17.43 -23.35
CA ARG A 310 -4.29 -16.96 -23.39
C ARG A 310 -4.00 -15.80 -24.36
N PRO A 311 -4.80 -14.72 -24.34
CA PRO A 311 -4.61 -13.60 -25.26
C PRO A 311 -3.40 -12.75 -24.86
N ARG A 312 -2.79 -12.05 -25.82
CA ARG A 312 -1.97 -10.86 -25.55
C ARG A 312 -2.89 -9.65 -25.50
N VAL A 313 -2.96 -8.98 -24.36
CA VAL A 313 -3.89 -7.86 -24.12
C VAL A 313 -3.15 -6.56 -23.88
N LEU A 314 -3.57 -5.52 -24.61
CA LEU A 314 -3.22 -4.13 -24.33
C LEU A 314 -4.35 -3.48 -23.52
N GLY A 315 -4.05 -3.02 -22.32
CA GLY A 315 -4.97 -2.22 -21.51
C GLY A 315 -4.72 -0.72 -21.66
N LEU A 316 -5.77 0.05 -21.93
CA LEU A 316 -5.74 1.51 -22.01
C LEU A 316 -6.84 2.10 -21.10
N SER A 317 -6.45 2.63 -19.94
CA SER A 317 -7.38 3.16 -18.94
C SER A 317 -7.46 4.69 -18.98
N PHE A 318 -8.48 5.26 -19.65
CA PHE A 318 -8.73 6.71 -19.67
C PHE A 318 -9.69 7.19 -18.57
N VAL A 319 -10.20 6.29 -17.73
CA VAL A 319 -11.21 6.63 -16.73
C VAL A 319 -10.59 7.48 -15.62
N GLN A 320 -11.12 8.69 -15.45
CA GLN A 320 -10.83 9.49 -14.27
C GLN A 320 -11.87 9.23 -13.18
N ASN A 321 -11.43 8.70 -12.05
CA ASN A 321 -12.32 8.45 -10.93
C ASN A 321 -12.74 9.77 -10.24
N ARG A 322 -14.06 9.98 -10.12
CA ARG A 322 -14.64 11.17 -9.47
C ARG A 322 -14.83 11.00 -7.96
N ILE A 323 -14.78 9.78 -7.45
CA ILE A 323 -14.97 9.44 -6.04
C ILE A 323 -13.63 9.35 -5.32
N PHE A 324 -12.61 8.78 -5.96
CA PHE A 324 -11.30 8.54 -5.36
C PHE A 324 -10.24 9.51 -5.87
N LYS A 325 -9.26 9.81 -5.02
CA LYS A 325 -8.16 10.75 -5.34
C LYS A 325 -7.16 10.17 -6.34
N GLY A 326 -7.05 8.84 -6.40
CA GLY A 326 -6.32 8.10 -7.45
C GLY A 326 -7.28 7.32 -8.36
N ASP A 327 -6.71 6.53 -9.28
CA ASP A 327 -7.49 5.61 -10.11
C ASP A 327 -7.32 4.16 -9.60
N PRO A 328 -8.26 3.64 -8.78
CA PRO A 328 -8.20 2.26 -8.32
C PRO A 328 -8.47 1.25 -9.43
N TYR A 329 -8.93 1.69 -10.60
CA TYR A 329 -9.30 0.84 -11.73
C TYR A 329 -8.28 0.85 -12.87
N LEU A 330 -7.17 1.59 -12.71
CA LEU A 330 -6.09 1.75 -13.70
C LEU A 330 -5.66 0.44 -14.36
N GLN A 331 -5.58 -0.63 -13.56
CA GLN A 331 -5.09 -1.95 -13.98
C GLN A 331 -6.19 -3.01 -14.07
N THR A 332 -7.47 -2.61 -14.16
CA THR A 332 -8.61 -3.56 -14.21
C THR A 332 -8.49 -4.53 -15.40
N PHE A 333 -7.92 -4.08 -16.52
CA PHE A 333 -7.64 -4.93 -17.68
C PHE A 333 -6.77 -6.16 -17.34
N ALA A 334 -5.99 -6.13 -16.26
CA ALA A 334 -5.18 -7.26 -15.81
C ALA A 334 -6.02 -8.46 -15.36
N TRP A 335 -7.32 -8.28 -15.09
CA TRP A 335 -8.25 -9.38 -14.84
C TRP A 335 -8.38 -10.31 -16.05
N ALA A 336 -8.06 -9.85 -17.26
CA ALA A 336 -7.94 -10.70 -18.44
C ALA A 336 -6.98 -11.87 -18.22
N GLN A 337 -5.82 -11.61 -17.60
CA GLN A 337 -4.82 -12.64 -17.31
C GLN A 337 -5.33 -13.65 -16.27
N VAL A 338 -6.13 -13.19 -15.31
CA VAL A 338 -6.75 -14.06 -14.30
C VAL A 338 -7.85 -14.93 -14.94
N ALA A 339 -8.70 -14.33 -15.78
CA ALA A 339 -9.86 -14.97 -16.36
C ALA A 339 -9.50 -15.99 -17.45
N ARG A 340 -8.53 -15.64 -18.30
CA ARG A 340 -8.21 -16.36 -19.56
C ARG A 340 -6.74 -16.75 -19.68
N GLY A 341 -5.90 -16.43 -18.70
CA GLY A 341 -4.44 -16.54 -18.86
C GLY A 341 -3.88 -15.51 -19.84
N GLY A 342 -2.67 -15.74 -20.34
CA GLY A 342 -2.04 -14.92 -21.37
C GLY A 342 -1.09 -13.83 -20.85
N GLU A 343 -0.84 -12.85 -21.69
CA GLU A 343 0.14 -11.78 -21.46
C GLU A 343 -0.50 -10.41 -21.53
N LEU A 344 0.05 -9.46 -20.77
CA LEU A 344 -0.42 -8.08 -20.68
C LEU A 344 0.69 -7.12 -21.13
N ASN A 345 0.33 -5.93 -21.59
CA ASN A 345 1.28 -4.83 -21.83
C ASN A 345 2.04 -4.39 -20.57
N PHE A 346 1.54 -4.73 -19.37
CA PHE A 346 2.14 -4.45 -18.06
C PHE A 346 2.09 -5.69 -17.17
N SER A 347 3.16 -5.99 -16.43
CA SER A 347 3.14 -7.03 -15.41
C SER A 347 3.97 -6.65 -14.19
N PHE A 348 3.47 -6.97 -12.99
CA PHE A 348 4.29 -6.86 -11.77
C PHE A 348 5.52 -7.78 -11.81
N ALA A 349 5.52 -8.82 -12.65
CA ALA A 349 6.67 -9.71 -12.83
C ALA A 349 7.84 -9.07 -13.61
N ASP A 350 7.64 -7.87 -14.18
CA ASP A 350 8.73 -7.09 -14.77
C ASP A 350 9.59 -6.41 -13.70
N PHE A 351 9.09 -6.25 -12.47
CA PHE A 351 9.82 -5.61 -11.39
C PHE A 351 10.73 -6.60 -10.69
N ALA A 352 12.03 -6.30 -10.66
CA ALA A 352 13.06 -7.17 -10.06
C ALA A 352 12.85 -7.48 -8.56
N VAL A 353 12.05 -6.66 -7.86
CA VAL A 353 11.68 -6.83 -6.45
C VAL A 353 10.42 -7.67 -6.26
N ALA A 354 9.75 -8.08 -7.35
CA ALA A 354 8.55 -8.91 -7.27
C ALA A 354 8.90 -10.34 -6.83
N LEU A 355 7.94 -11.00 -6.17
CA LEU A 355 8.09 -12.38 -5.72
C LEU A 355 8.21 -13.36 -6.89
N VAL A 356 7.53 -13.05 -7.99
CA VAL A 356 7.56 -13.79 -9.24
C VAL A 356 8.09 -12.84 -10.29
N VAL A 357 9.12 -13.27 -11.01
CA VAL A 357 9.74 -12.52 -12.10
C VAL A 357 9.85 -13.41 -13.32
N TYR A 358 9.86 -12.80 -14.51
CA TYR A 358 10.19 -13.56 -15.70
C TYR A 358 11.62 -14.13 -15.61
N ARG A 359 11.80 -15.35 -16.15
CA ARG A 359 13.13 -15.99 -16.23
C ARG A 359 14.08 -15.12 -17.06
N GLU A 360 13.58 -14.63 -18.19
CA GLU A 360 14.26 -13.65 -19.04
C GLU A 360 13.45 -12.34 -18.99
N PRO A 361 14.10 -11.17 -18.78
CA PRO A 361 13.40 -9.89 -18.84
C PRO A 361 12.66 -9.73 -20.17
N ARG A 362 11.40 -9.30 -20.11
CA ARG A 362 10.61 -9.06 -21.32
C ARG A 362 11.24 -7.94 -22.14
N ARG A 363 11.25 -8.12 -23.46
CA ARG A 363 11.55 -7.07 -24.42
C ARG A 363 10.24 -6.39 -24.79
N PHE A 364 10.26 -5.06 -24.81
CA PHE A 364 9.09 -4.25 -25.08
C PHE A 364 9.22 -3.66 -26.46
N ASP A 365 8.38 -4.13 -27.39
CA ASP A 365 8.30 -3.60 -28.76
C ASP A 365 7.20 -2.54 -28.92
N TRP A 366 6.54 -2.20 -27.82
CA TRP A 366 5.50 -1.17 -27.73
C TRP A 366 5.95 0.01 -26.86
N THR A 367 5.24 1.13 -26.96
CA THR A 367 5.42 2.30 -26.10
C THR A 367 5.27 1.90 -24.63
N LEU A 368 6.28 2.18 -23.79
CA LEU A 368 6.24 1.85 -22.35
C LEU A 368 5.33 2.79 -21.56
N GLY A 369 4.70 2.27 -20.50
CA GLY A 369 3.92 3.07 -19.55
C GLY A 369 2.51 3.43 -20.01
N LEU A 370 1.96 2.73 -21.01
CA LEU A 370 0.60 2.94 -21.51
C LEU A 370 -0.49 2.66 -20.46
N GLU A 371 -0.18 1.90 -19.42
CA GLU A 371 -1.05 1.73 -18.26
C GLU A 371 -1.17 3.01 -17.43
N TRP A 372 -0.22 3.95 -17.53
CA TRP A 372 -0.25 5.25 -16.85
C TRP A 372 -0.66 6.39 -17.78
N ASN A 373 -0.24 6.32 -19.05
CA ASN A 373 -0.40 7.37 -20.06
C ASN A 373 -1.01 6.75 -21.34
N PRO A 374 -2.27 6.32 -21.31
CA PRO A 374 -2.91 5.63 -22.43
C PRO A 374 -3.00 6.52 -23.69
N GLU A 375 -2.94 7.83 -23.54
CA GLU A 375 -2.92 8.80 -24.64
C GLU A 375 -1.66 8.73 -25.51
N TRP A 376 -0.59 8.07 -25.05
CA TRP A 376 0.62 7.84 -25.85
C TRP A 376 0.49 6.65 -26.81
N ALA A 377 -0.61 5.89 -26.74
CA ALA A 377 -0.83 4.72 -27.57
C ALA A 377 -0.80 5.08 -29.06
N ARG A 378 -0.10 4.26 -29.85
CA ARG A 378 0.00 4.40 -31.30
C ARG A 378 -0.68 3.22 -31.99
N PRO A 379 -1.14 3.38 -33.25
CA PRO A 379 -1.67 2.26 -34.04
C PRO A 379 -0.68 1.11 -34.22
N ALA A 380 0.63 1.37 -34.14
CA ALA A 380 1.65 0.32 -34.19
C ALA A 380 1.66 -0.55 -32.93
N ASP A 381 1.38 0.04 -31.76
CA ASP A 381 1.35 -0.67 -30.48
C ASP A 381 0.22 -1.70 -30.47
N THR A 382 -0.98 -1.32 -30.94
CA THR A 382 -2.18 -2.18 -30.89
C THR A 382 -2.03 -3.46 -31.70
N ARG A 383 -1.26 -3.45 -32.79
CA ARG A 383 -1.03 -4.60 -33.67
C ARG A 383 -0.16 -5.70 -33.04
N LEU A 384 0.50 -5.41 -31.92
CA LEU A 384 1.31 -6.38 -31.19
C LEU A 384 0.46 -7.27 -30.26
N PHE A 385 -0.83 -6.95 -30.09
CA PHE A 385 -1.73 -7.62 -29.17
C PHE A 385 -2.86 -8.31 -29.94
N ASP A 386 -3.48 -9.32 -29.32
CA ASP A 386 -4.65 -10.01 -29.89
C ASP A 386 -5.95 -9.27 -29.58
N ALA A 387 -5.94 -8.49 -28.49
CA ALA A 387 -7.08 -7.73 -27.99
C ALA A 387 -6.62 -6.43 -27.33
N VAL A 388 -7.46 -5.41 -27.43
CA VAL A 388 -7.29 -4.14 -26.70
C VAL A 388 -8.50 -3.94 -25.80
N ILE A 389 -8.26 -3.73 -24.51
CA ILE A 389 -9.27 -3.36 -23.53
C ILE A 389 -9.13 -1.87 -23.28
N VAL A 390 -10.17 -1.12 -23.60
CA VAL A 390 -10.21 0.34 -23.44
C VAL A 390 -11.27 0.69 -22.41
N SER A 391 -10.95 1.59 -21.48
CA SER A 391 -11.95 2.19 -20.60
C SER A 391 -12.06 3.68 -20.87
N GLY A 392 -13.27 4.19 -21.00
CA GLY A 392 -13.52 5.63 -21.19
C GLY A 392 -14.98 5.93 -21.47
N ASP A 393 -15.25 7.20 -21.77
CA ASP A 393 -16.56 7.63 -22.28
C ASP A 393 -16.69 7.36 -23.79
N GLU A 394 -17.85 7.70 -24.37
CA GLU A 394 -18.10 7.47 -25.80
C GLU A 394 -17.10 8.21 -26.70
N TRP A 395 -16.58 9.35 -26.26
CA TRP A 395 -15.57 10.08 -27.03
C TRP A 395 -14.27 9.28 -27.09
N VAL A 396 -13.80 8.72 -25.96
CA VAL A 396 -12.63 7.83 -25.93
C VAL A 396 -12.83 6.62 -26.83
N HIS A 397 -14.01 5.99 -26.79
CA HIS A 397 -14.32 4.82 -27.61
C HIS A 397 -14.41 5.15 -29.11
N ALA A 398 -14.89 6.34 -29.47
CA ALA A 398 -14.88 6.82 -30.85
C ALA A 398 -13.45 7.13 -31.32
N TRP A 399 -12.66 7.80 -30.47
CA TRP A 399 -11.24 8.07 -30.74
C TRP A 399 -10.45 6.78 -30.92
N ALA A 400 -10.65 5.78 -30.05
CA ALA A 400 -9.98 4.49 -30.12
C ALA A 400 -10.23 3.80 -31.47
N GLN A 401 -11.46 3.84 -31.98
CA GLN A 401 -11.79 3.27 -33.29
C GLN A 401 -11.14 4.05 -34.44
N GLN A 402 -11.22 5.39 -34.41
CA GLN A 402 -10.73 6.24 -35.49
C GLN A 402 -9.20 6.37 -35.52
N ALA A 403 -8.60 6.68 -34.37
CA ALA A 403 -7.18 6.99 -34.25
C ALA A 403 -6.32 5.73 -34.16
N LEU A 404 -6.78 4.67 -33.47
CA LEU A 404 -6.01 3.44 -33.28
C LEU A 404 -6.43 2.31 -34.23
N GLY A 405 -7.47 2.51 -35.05
CA GLY A 405 -7.96 1.50 -36.00
C GLY A 405 -8.48 0.25 -35.28
N LEU A 406 -9.25 0.43 -34.23
CA LEU A 406 -9.79 -0.65 -33.41
C LEU A 406 -11.21 -1.03 -33.84
N GLU A 407 -11.48 -2.32 -33.99
CA GLU A 407 -12.80 -2.86 -34.30
C GLU A 407 -13.51 -3.29 -33.00
N PRO A 408 -14.71 -2.79 -32.69
CA PRO A 408 -15.40 -3.16 -31.45
C PRO A 408 -15.80 -4.64 -31.45
N VAL A 409 -15.53 -5.31 -30.33
CA VAL A 409 -16.03 -6.66 -30.02
C VAL A 409 -17.19 -6.57 -29.03
N THR A 410 -17.08 -5.67 -28.05
CA THR A 410 -18.19 -5.30 -27.16
C THR A 410 -18.48 -3.80 -27.32
N THR A 411 -19.73 -3.42 -27.05
CA THR A 411 -20.20 -2.03 -27.26
C THR A 411 -20.82 -1.40 -26.01
N GLY A 412 -21.05 -2.18 -24.95
CA GLY A 412 -21.68 -1.72 -23.72
C GLY A 412 -20.69 -1.31 -22.62
N GLY A 413 -21.07 -0.31 -21.82
CA GLY A 413 -20.34 0.08 -20.61
C GLY A 413 -19.08 0.91 -20.84
N ILE A 414 -18.41 1.23 -19.73
CA ILE A 414 -17.16 2.00 -19.70
C ILE A 414 -16.01 1.18 -20.26
N TRP A 415 -15.93 -0.11 -19.89
CA TRP A 415 -14.91 -1.03 -20.37
C TRP A 415 -15.40 -1.73 -21.63
N ARG A 416 -14.64 -1.60 -22.73
CA ARG A 416 -14.95 -2.24 -24.01
C ARG A 416 -13.76 -3.01 -24.54
N LEU A 417 -14.08 -4.09 -25.25
CA LEU A 417 -13.13 -4.97 -25.91
C LEU A 417 -13.07 -4.62 -27.38
N TYR A 418 -11.85 -4.55 -27.90
CA TYR A 418 -11.57 -4.27 -29.29
C TYR A 418 -10.61 -5.29 -29.87
N ARG A 419 -10.75 -5.50 -31.18
CA ARG A 419 -9.77 -6.20 -32.01
C ARG A 419 -8.93 -5.17 -32.77
N PRO A 420 -7.59 -5.28 -32.79
CA PRO A 420 -6.78 -4.48 -33.69
C PRO A 420 -7.17 -4.77 -35.15
N ALA A 421 -7.33 -3.74 -35.98
CA ALA A 421 -7.61 -3.95 -37.41
C ALA A 421 -6.51 -4.82 -38.05
N PRO A 422 -6.87 -5.68 -39.04
CA PRO A 422 -5.92 -6.51 -39.76
C PRO A 422 -4.96 -5.65 -40.61
N GLY A 423 -3.90 -5.14 -39.99
CA GLY A 423 -2.70 -4.66 -40.68
C GLY A 423 -1.74 -5.83 -40.89
N ARG A 424 -1.09 -5.92 -42.06
CA ARG A 424 -0.03 -6.91 -42.33
C ARG A 424 0.87 -7.05 -41.10
N ARG A 425 0.88 -8.22 -40.44
CA ARG A 425 1.99 -8.60 -39.57
C ARG A 425 3.23 -8.40 -40.44
N GLN A 426 4.11 -7.45 -40.11
CA GLN A 426 5.46 -7.57 -40.64
C GLN A 426 6.00 -8.86 -40.02
N PRO A 427 6.32 -9.89 -40.82
CA PRO A 427 7.08 -11.00 -40.29
C PRO A 427 8.39 -10.38 -39.82
N TRP A 428 8.61 -10.41 -38.51
CA TRP A 428 9.92 -10.09 -37.96
C TRP A 428 10.92 -10.95 -38.71
N ALA A 429 11.87 -10.30 -39.37
CA ALA A 429 13.01 -10.97 -39.97
C ALA A 429 13.61 -11.89 -38.90
N GLN A 430 13.73 -13.17 -39.24
CA GLN A 430 14.54 -14.09 -38.46
C GLN A 430 15.91 -13.43 -38.22
N PRO A 431 16.49 -13.51 -37.02
CA PRO A 431 17.86 -13.07 -36.82
C PRO A 431 18.73 -13.85 -37.81
N SER A 432 19.43 -13.12 -38.68
CA SER A 432 20.45 -13.73 -39.53
C SER A 432 21.52 -14.30 -38.60
N ASN A 433 21.67 -15.62 -38.60
CA ASN A 433 22.85 -16.25 -38.02
C ASN A 433 24.09 -15.72 -38.74
N ARG A 434 24.81 -14.79 -38.09
CA ARG A 434 26.25 -14.57 -38.24
C ARG A 434 26.84 -14.13 -36.92
#